data_AF-A0A1E9ZEA3-F1
#
_entry.id   AF-A0A1E9ZEA3-F1
#
_cell.length_a   1.000
_cell.length_b   1.000
_cell.length_c   1.000
_cell.angle_alpha   90.00
_cell.angle_beta   90.00
_cell.angle_gamma   90.00
#
_symmetry.space_group_name_H-M   'P 1'
#
loop_
_entity.id
_entity.type
_entity.pdbx_description
1 polymer ?
#
loop_
_entity_poly.entity_id
_entity_poly.type
_entity_poly.pdbx_seq_one_letter_code
_entity_poly.pdbx_strand_id
1 'polypeptide(L)'
;MRSMPTSPFTPAAELPFSAEALAAADELYPLGSDTLSAVTSLRSRGFSPEESAQIISLAQARTRARAKFGERARTLMLTQEAAEQATRPVIAHYRAQRLRPVAGTVADLGCGIASDSAVYAADRGAVVAVELDPLTASFAAKNLEFCPQARVYSGDVTDYVHGELLDASGEPVGIVWMDPARRELRGAKKAQTERLFDPEAFSPPFSFVLNLARTGVPMGVKLGPGFPHEGIPSPEDIASEANPNPRVEAEWIQSEGSLAELVLWFNALAQEGVARTATSVHETPAREMPAEEATPNEGSTEGSTGGTAETCALLPPYEAVNFRSPLTAEEAQQSVDVPVSLPQPGDYLLEPAPAIVRSHLVAEFAQSIGAHLLDEHLAYLCSAEPVAHPLVACYEVLEEIPLQEKQLKHWVREQGFTALTIKKRGVDIVPEQLRARLLGSAGSKPSKKKQKKNANSSSGTQESSYRPATLVFTRIGSGRDSRRVGWHVRPLQPRQP
;
A
#
# COMPACT_ATOMS: atom_id res chain seq x y z
N MET A 1 6.24 38.01 -31.21
CA MET A 1 5.99 36.58 -30.99
C MET A 1 7.23 36.00 -30.34
N ARG A 2 7.26 35.87 -29.01
CA ARG A 2 8.27 34.99 -28.38
C ARG A 2 7.89 33.57 -28.78
N SER A 3 8.84 32.85 -29.38
CA SER A 3 8.70 31.41 -29.62
C SER A 3 8.25 30.77 -28.30
N MET A 4 7.08 30.14 -28.28
CA MET A 4 6.73 29.25 -27.17
C MET A 4 7.87 28.23 -27.07
N PRO A 5 8.52 28.05 -25.92
CA PRO A 5 9.47 26.95 -25.77
C PRO A 5 8.74 25.66 -26.10
N THR A 6 9.27 24.91 -27.06
CA THR A 6 8.77 23.57 -27.36
C THR A 6 9.04 22.70 -26.14
N SER A 7 7.99 22.18 -25.51
CA SER A 7 8.09 21.23 -24.40
C SER A 7 9.11 20.13 -24.74
N PRO A 8 10.00 19.74 -23.80
CA PRO A 8 10.95 18.65 -24.03
C PRO A 8 10.23 17.29 -24.22
N PHE A 9 8.96 17.22 -23.82
CA PHE A 9 8.15 16.02 -23.95
C PHE A 9 7.32 16.00 -25.24
N THR A 10 7.17 14.79 -25.77
CA THR A 10 6.37 14.52 -26.98
C THR A 10 4.99 13.99 -26.58
N PRO A 11 3.89 14.35 -27.26
CA PRO A 11 2.58 13.73 -26.98
C PRO A 11 2.66 12.19 -27.06
N ALA A 12 1.94 11.50 -26.19
CA ALA A 12 1.91 10.04 -26.18
C ALA A 12 1.51 9.49 -27.57
N ALA A 13 2.17 8.41 -27.99
CA ALA A 13 1.87 7.76 -29.25
C ALA A 13 0.47 7.13 -29.23
N GLU A 14 -0.07 6.88 -30.42
CA GLU A 14 -1.32 6.12 -30.56
C GLU A 14 -1.17 4.72 -29.96
N LEU A 15 -2.28 4.22 -29.42
CA LEU A 15 -2.32 2.90 -28.80
C LEU A 15 -2.02 1.81 -29.85
N PRO A 16 -1.05 0.91 -29.63
CA PRO A 16 -0.70 -0.14 -30.59
C PRO A 16 -1.65 -1.35 -30.48
N PHE A 17 -2.95 -1.10 -30.39
CA PHE A 17 -4.00 -2.11 -30.38
C PHE A 17 -5.13 -1.68 -31.32
N SER A 18 -5.56 -2.57 -32.21
CA SER A 18 -6.80 -2.34 -32.96
C SER A 18 -8.03 -2.48 -32.06
N ALA A 19 -9.17 -1.95 -32.51
CA ALA A 19 -10.43 -2.12 -31.80
C ALA A 19 -10.82 -3.61 -31.66
N GLU A 20 -10.55 -4.42 -32.69
CA GLU A 20 -10.79 -5.86 -32.68
C GLU A 20 -9.89 -6.58 -31.68
N ALA A 21 -8.63 -6.16 -31.54
CA ALA A 21 -7.71 -6.73 -30.56
C ALA A 21 -8.14 -6.40 -29.12
N LEU A 22 -8.61 -5.18 -28.85
CA LEU A 22 -9.15 -4.79 -27.55
C LEU A 22 -10.42 -5.57 -27.20
N ALA A 23 -11.34 -5.73 -28.16
CA ALA A 23 -12.55 -6.53 -27.98
C ALA A 23 -12.22 -7.99 -27.68
N ALA A 24 -11.22 -8.57 -28.37
CA ALA A 24 -10.76 -9.92 -28.11
C ALA A 24 -10.13 -10.07 -26.70
N ALA A 25 -9.39 -9.06 -26.22
CA ALA A 25 -8.87 -9.06 -24.85
C ALA A 25 -9.99 -8.98 -23.80
N ASP A 26 -11.06 -8.25 -24.09
CA ASP A 26 -12.23 -8.13 -23.24
C ASP A 26 -13.05 -9.43 -23.13
N GLU A 27 -13.24 -10.12 -24.25
CA GLU A 27 -13.89 -11.45 -24.31
C GLU A 27 -13.14 -12.51 -23.48
N LEU A 28 -11.82 -12.38 -23.40
CA LEU A 28 -10.97 -13.28 -22.63
C LEU A 28 -10.94 -12.97 -21.13
N TYR A 29 -11.54 -11.89 -20.66
CA TYR A 29 -11.51 -11.50 -19.25
C TYR A 29 -12.70 -12.08 -18.44
N PRO A 30 -12.46 -12.72 -17.28
CA PRO A 30 -11.14 -13.08 -16.72
C PRO A 30 -10.53 -14.28 -17.46
N LEU A 31 -9.23 -14.23 -17.70
CA LEU A 31 -8.53 -15.29 -18.42
C LEU A 31 -8.32 -16.51 -17.52
N GLY A 32 -8.86 -17.65 -17.96
CA GLY A 32 -8.68 -18.94 -17.32
C GLY A 32 -7.28 -19.53 -17.52
N SER A 33 -7.07 -20.74 -16.98
CA SER A 33 -5.77 -21.44 -17.07
C SER A 33 -5.45 -21.99 -18.47
N ASP A 34 -6.45 -22.19 -19.33
CA ASP A 34 -6.27 -22.72 -20.69
C ASP A 34 -5.93 -21.62 -21.70
N THR A 35 -4.68 -21.14 -21.62
CA THR A 35 -4.15 -20.12 -22.53
C THR A 35 -3.93 -20.65 -23.96
N LEU A 36 -3.76 -21.96 -24.15
CA LEU A 36 -3.48 -22.55 -25.45
C LEU A 36 -4.71 -22.54 -26.36
N SER A 37 -5.89 -22.86 -25.80
CA SER A 37 -7.16 -22.74 -26.52
C SER A 37 -7.46 -21.29 -26.88
N ALA A 38 -7.18 -20.35 -25.98
CA ALA A 38 -7.34 -18.92 -26.25
C ALA A 38 -6.46 -18.44 -27.42
N VAL A 39 -5.18 -18.81 -27.45
CA VAL A 39 -4.28 -18.49 -28.57
C VAL A 39 -4.78 -19.10 -29.89
N THR A 40 -5.21 -20.36 -29.86
CA THR A 40 -5.74 -21.05 -31.06
C THR A 40 -6.98 -20.35 -31.61
N SER A 41 -7.89 -19.90 -30.73
CA SER A 41 -9.08 -19.14 -31.11
C SER A 41 -8.75 -17.76 -31.67
N LEU A 42 -7.71 -17.08 -31.16
CA LEU A 42 -7.26 -15.81 -31.73
C LEU A 42 -6.69 -16.02 -33.14
N ARG A 43 -5.91 -17.10 -33.35
CA ARG A 43 -5.36 -17.40 -34.69
C ARG A 43 -6.44 -17.70 -35.71
N SER A 44 -7.48 -18.42 -35.35
CA SER A 44 -8.58 -18.71 -36.28
C SER A 44 -9.38 -17.47 -36.67
N ARG A 45 -9.34 -16.41 -35.85
CA ARG A 45 -9.94 -15.09 -36.14
C ARG A 45 -9.04 -14.18 -37.00
N GLY A 46 -7.84 -14.65 -37.37
CA GLY A 46 -6.93 -13.92 -38.25
C GLY A 46 -5.87 -13.07 -37.55
N PHE A 47 -5.79 -13.09 -36.21
CA PHE A 47 -4.74 -12.37 -35.49
C PHE A 47 -3.35 -12.99 -35.74
N SER A 48 -2.36 -12.14 -35.95
CA SER A 48 -0.95 -12.52 -36.08
C SER A 48 -0.39 -13.10 -34.77
N PRO A 49 0.81 -13.72 -34.78
CA PRO A 49 1.45 -14.25 -33.58
C PRO A 49 1.68 -13.21 -32.51
N GLU A 50 2.11 -12.04 -32.94
CA GLU A 50 2.44 -10.93 -32.08
C GLU A 50 1.18 -10.34 -31.45
N GLU A 51 0.15 -10.05 -32.26
CA GLU A 51 -1.13 -9.54 -31.75
C GLU A 51 -1.78 -10.53 -30.77
N SER A 52 -1.76 -11.82 -31.09
CA SER A 52 -2.32 -12.83 -30.19
C SER A 52 -1.59 -12.89 -28.85
N ALA A 53 -0.26 -12.72 -28.85
CA ALA A 53 0.52 -12.66 -27.62
C ALA A 53 0.19 -11.39 -26.82
N GLN A 54 0.10 -10.22 -27.47
CA GLN A 54 -0.26 -8.96 -26.84
C GLN A 54 -1.66 -8.99 -26.21
N ILE A 55 -2.66 -9.54 -26.93
CA ILE A 55 -4.03 -9.72 -26.44
C ILE A 55 -4.04 -10.60 -25.19
N ILE A 56 -3.33 -11.73 -25.22
CA ILE A 56 -3.25 -12.66 -24.07
C ILE A 56 -2.55 -11.99 -22.89
N SER A 57 -1.43 -11.28 -23.12
CA SER A 57 -0.71 -10.56 -22.06
C SER A 57 -1.58 -9.47 -21.42
N LEU A 58 -2.36 -8.73 -22.21
CA LEU A 58 -3.30 -7.73 -21.68
C LEU A 58 -4.41 -8.41 -20.86
N ALA A 59 -5.04 -9.46 -21.38
CA ALA A 59 -6.08 -10.21 -20.66
C ALA A 59 -5.55 -10.81 -19.33
N GLN A 60 -4.31 -11.31 -19.32
CA GLN A 60 -3.63 -11.78 -18.11
C GLN A 60 -3.40 -10.65 -17.11
N ALA A 61 -2.87 -9.51 -17.57
CA ALA A 61 -2.63 -8.34 -16.73
C ALA A 61 -3.93 -7.84 -16.08
N ARG A 62 -4.99 -7.68 -16.88
CA ARG A 62 -6.34 -7.32 -16.41
C ARG A 62 -6.87 -8.30 -15.37
N THR A 63 -6.76 -9.60 -15.63
CA THR A 63 -7.24 -10.66 -14.72
C THR A 63 -6.56 -10.58 -13.35
N ARG A 64 -5.24 -10.35 -13.31
CA ARG A 64 -4.50 -10.16 -12.05
C ARG A 64 -4.85 -8.85 -11.36
N ALA A 65 -5.05 -7.80 -12.13
CA ALA A 65 -5.39 -6.47 -11.65
C ALA A 65 -6.78 -6.40 -10.99
N ARG A 66 -7.67 -7.37 -11.24
CA ARG A 66 -9.03 -7.44 -10.67
C ARG A 66 -9.08 -7.32 -9.15
N ALA A 67 -8.12 -7.92 -8.43
CA ALA A 67 -8.07 -7.83 -6.97
C ALA A 67 -7.80 -6.40 -6.47
N LYS A 68 -7.17 -5.56 -7.30
CA LYS A 68 -6.78 -4.18 -6.96
C LYS A 68 -7.77 -3.13 -7.50
N PHE A 69 -8.32 -3.35 -8.68
CA PHE A 69 -9.17 -2.38 -9.39
C PHE A 69 -10.62 -2.83 -9.57
N GLY A 70 -11.01 -3.98 -9.01
CA GLY A 70 -12.34 -4.54 -9.20
C GLY A 70 -12.66 -4.77 -10.68
N GLU A 71 -13.90 -4.49 -11.08
CA GLU A 71 -14.34 -4.70 -12.47
C GLU A 71 -13.72 -3.72 -13.46
N ARG A 72 -13.24 -2.56 -12.99
CA ARG A 72 -12.52 -1.59 -13.84
C ARG A 72 -11.25 -2.19 -14.45
N ALA A 73 -10.66 -3.21 -13.83
CA ALA A 73 -9.55 -3.96 -14.41
C ALA A 73 -9.84 -4.49 -15.83
N ARG A 74 -11.11 -4.77 -16.15
CA ARG A 74 -11.56 -5.28 -17.46
C ARG A 74 -11.21 -4.35 -18.62
N THR A 75 -11.20 -3.03 -18.40
CA THR A 75 -11.02 -2.03 -19.48
C THR A 75 -9.65 -1.34 -19.45
N LEU A 76 -8.92 -1.43 -18.33
CA LEU A 76 -7.60 -0.79 -18.20
C LEU A 76 -6.57 -1.34 -19.20
N MET A 77 -5.76 -0.45 -19.76
CA MET A 77 -4.52 -0.80 -20.45
C MET A 77 -3.41 -0.96 -19.41
N LEU A 78 -2.84 -2.16 -19.33
CA LEU A 78 -1.88 -2.54 -18.28
C LEU A 78 -0.80 -3.45 -18.86
N THR A 79 0.42 -3.30 -18.36
CA THR A 79 1.43 -4.36 -18.40
C THR A 79 1.29 -5.24 -17.15
N GLN A 80 1.87 -6.44 -17.16
CA GLN A 80 1.87 -7.31 -15.97
C GLN A 80 2.57 -6.65 -14.78
N GLU A 81 3.71 -6.00 -15.04
CA GLU A 81 4.47 -5.26 -14.04
C GLU A 81 3.65 -4.10 -13.46
N ALA A 82 2.99 -3.32 -14.32
CA ALA A 82 2.16 -2.21 -13.88
C ALA A 82 0.95 -2.68 -13.05
N ALA A 83 0.34 -3.82 -13.38
CA ALA A 83 -0.74 -4.40 -12.57
C ALA A 83 -0.27 -4.70 -11.13
N GLU A 84 0.98 -5.13 -10.96
CA GLU A 84 1.58 -5.44 -9.66
C GLU A 84 1.98 -4.15 -8.90
N GLN A 85 2.59 -3.18 -9.57
CA GLN A 85 3.14 -1.96 -8.97
C GLN A 85 2.12 -0.82 -8.76
N ALA A 86 1.03 -0.77 -9.53
CA ALA A 86 0.10 0.36 -9.48
C ALA A 86 -0.52 0.58 -8.09
N THR A 87 -0.75 1.84 -7.74
CA THR A 87 -1.38 2.20 -6.46
C THR A 87 -2.87 1.83 -6.44
N ARG A 88 -3.36 1.39 -5.28
CA ARG A 88 -4.80 1.13 -5.08
C ARG A 88 -5.58 2.44 -5.18
N PRO A 89 -6.73 2.48 -5.87
CA PRO A 89 -7.54 3.71 -6.00
C PRO A 89 -7.87 4.39 -4.66
N VAL A 90 -8.17 3.62 -3.61
CA VAL A 90 -8.46 4.15 -2.27
C VAL A 90 -7.32 4.98 -1.67
N ILE A 91 -6.07 4.57 -1.89
CA ILE A 91 -4.89 5.29 -1.38
C ILE A 91 -4.67 6.56 -2.21
N ALA A 92 -4.77 6.46 -3.54
CA ALA A 92 -4.67 7.63 -4.41
C ALA A 92 -5.78 8.66 -4.13
N HIS A 93 -7.01 8.21 -3.84
CA HIS A 93 -8.13 9.07 -3.49
C HIS A 93 -7.90 9.76 -2.14
N TYR A 94 -7.36 9.02 -1.15
CA TYR A 94 -6.91 9.60 0.11
C TYR A 94 -5.90 10.74 -0.10
N ARG A 95 -4.88 10.50 -0.92
CA ARG A 95 -3.85 11.50 -1.23
C ARG A 95 -4.41 12.70 -1.99
N ALA A 96 -5.40 12.52 -2.85
CA ALA A 96 -6.04 13.62 -3.57
C ALA A 96 -6.61 14.68 -2.62
N GLN A 97 -7.12 14.30 -1.43
CA GLN A 97 -7.54 15.27 -0.40
C GLN A 97 -6.42 16.23 0.02
N ARG A 98 -5.17 15.75 0.05
CA ARG A 98 -4.01 16.59 0.38
C ARG A 98 -3.75 17.65 -0.69
N LEU A 99 -4.10 17.36 -1.94
CA LEU A 99 -3.88 18.25 -3.08
C LEU A 99 -4.96 19.33 -3.21
N ARG A 100 -6.19 19.08 -2.72
CA ARG A 100 -7.35 19.98 -2.87
C ARG A 100 -7.11 21.45 -2.45
N PRO A 101 -6.41 21.75 -1.35
CA PRO A 101 -6.21 23.14 -0.92
C PRO A 101 -5.30 23.97 -1.85
N VAL A 102 -4.52 23.33 -2.72
CA VAL A 102 -3.54 24.00 -3.58
C VAL A 102 -4.10 24.13 -4.99
N ALA A 103 -4.20 25.33 -5.55
CA ALA A 103 -4.75 25.52 -6.90
C ALA A 103 -3.83 24.95 -8.00
N GLY A 104 -4.41 24.74 -9.19
CA GLY A 104 -3.69 24.37 -10.41
C GLY A 104 -3.70 22.87 -10.72
N THR A 105 -3.35 22.55 -11.97
CA THR A 105 -3.32 21.18 -12.50
C THR A 105 -2.16 20.38 -11.91
N VAL A 106 -2.38 19.07 -11.67
CA VAL A 106 -1.32 18.16 -11.21
C VAL A 106 -0.50 17.68 -12.40
N ALA A 107 0.82 17.76 -12.29
CA ALA A 107 1.77 17.08 -13.15
C ALA A 107 2.25 15.77 -12.49
N ASP A 108 1.88 14.63 -13.07
CA ASP A 108 2.35 13.30 -12.65
C ASP A 108 3.60 12.92 -13.48
N LEU A 109 4.77 13.06 -12.87
CA LEU A 109 6.07 12.83 -13.49
C LEU A 109 6.55 11.40 -13.18
N GLY A 110 6.49 10.53 -14.19
CA GLY A 110 6.69 9.08 -14.04
C GLY A 110 5.36 8.37 -13.79
N CYS A 111 4.32 8.69 -14.55
CA CYS A 111 2.94 8.29 -14.25
C CYS A 111 2.65 6.79 -14.42
N GLY A 112 3.55 6.02 -15.03
CA GLY A 112 3.32 4.63 -15.39
C GLY A 112 2.05 4.50 -16.24
N ILE A 113 1.16 3.60 -15.86
CA ILE A 113 -0.15 3.40 -16.53
C ILE A 113 -1.23 4.44 -16.13
N ALA A 114 -0.83 5.56 -15.51
CA ALA A 114 -1.71 6.63 -15.03
C ALA A 114 -2.72 6.22 -13.94
N SER A 115 -2.34 5.31 -13.04
CA SER A 115 -3.22 4.88 -11.94
C SER A 115 -3.54 6.03 -10.98
N ASP A 116 -2.52 6.80 -10.60
CA ASP A 116 -2.63 7.96 -9.72
C ASP A 116 -3.23 9.15 -10.48
N SER A 117 -2.68 9.43 -11.66
CA SER A 117 -3.21 10.42 -12.61
C SER A 117 -4.71 10.29 -12.84
N ALA A 118 -5.26 9.08 -12.99
CA ALA A 118 -6.69 8.91 -13.22
C ALA A 118 -7.53 9.33 -12.01
N VAL A 119 -7.03 9.15 -10.79
CA VAL A 119 -7.70 9.63 -9.58
C VAL A 119 -7.61 11.16 -9.50
N TYR A 120 -6.46 11.75 -9.80
CA TYR A 120 -6.33 13.21 -9.83
C TYR A 120 -7.17 13.85 -10.93
N ALA A 121 -7.26 13.21 -12.10
CA ALA A 121 -8.13 13.63 -13.19
C ALA A 121 -9.61 13.56 -12.81
N ALA A 122 -10.03 12.53 -12.07
CA ALA A 122 -11.39 12.40 -11.55
C ALA A 122 -11.72 13.43 -10.46
N ASP A 123 -10.80 13.70 -9.52
CA ASP A 123 -11.01 14.64 -8.42
C ASP A 123 -10.96 16.11 -8.88
N ARG A 124 -10.10 16.43 -9.86
CA ARG A 124 -9.78 17.81 -10.26
C ARG A 124 -10.24 18.19 -11.66
N GLY A 125 -10.67 17.23 -12.46
CA GLY A 125 -11.10 17.44 -13.84
C GLY A 125 -9.96 17.68 -14.84
N ALA A 126 -8.68 17.61 -14.44
CA ALA A 126 -7.52 17.74 -15.32
C ALA A 126 -6.26 17.11 -14.69
N VAL A 127 -5.33 16.65 -15.54
CA VAL A 127 -4.00 16.16 -15.16
C VAL A 127 -3.04 16.30 -16.34
N VAL A 128 -1.76 16.54 -16.07
CA VAL A 128 -0.70 16.36 -17.06
C VAL A 128 0.17 15.21 -16.59
N ALA A 129 0.40 14.22 -17.45
CA ALA A 129 1.15 13.03 -17.11
C ALA A 129 2.35 12.88 -18.06
N VAL A 130 3.50 12.48 -17.53
CA VAL A 130 4.72 12.23 -18.31
C VAL A 130 5.24 10.84 -17.97
N GLU A 131 5.51 10.05 -18.99
CA GLU A 131 6.07 8.70 -18.86
C GLU A 131 7.28 8.52 -19.77
N LEU A 132 8.31 7.82 -19.31
CA LEU A 132 9.54 7.62 -20.08
C LEU A 132 9.31 6.64 -21.24
N ASP A 133 8.63 5.53 -20.97
CA ASP A 133 8.37 4.49 -21.98
C ASP A 133 7.19 4.88 -22.90
N PRO A 134 7.40 5.04 -24.22
CA PRO A 134 6.33 5.47 -25.14
C PRO A 134 5.12 4.52 -25.19
N LEU A 135 5.34 3.21 -25.03
CA LEU A 135 4.25 2.23 -25.00
C LEU A 135 3.39 2.42 -23.75
N THR A 136 4.01 2.53 -22.58
CA THR A 136 3.34 2.77 -21.30
C THR A 136 2.64 4.13 -21.30
N ALA A 137 3.23 5.17 -21.91
CA ALA A 137 2.59 6.46 -22.14
C ALA A 137 1.30 6.34 -22.98
N SER A 138 1.30 5.50 -24.03
CA SER A 138 0.09 5.23 -24.82
C SER A 138 -1.01 4.53 -24.01
N PHE A 139 -0.63 3.67 -23.07
CA PHE A 139 -1.56 3.00 -22.16
C PHE A 139 -2.15 3.98 -21.15
N ALA A 140 -1.30 4.85 -20.57
CA ALA A 140 -1.73 5.95 -19.72
C ALA A 140 -2.72 6.88 -20.42
N ALA A 141 -2.43 7.26 -21.68
CA ALA A 141 -3.33 8.08 -22.48
C ALA A 141 -4.70 7.42 -22.66
N LYS A 142 -4.72 6.11 -22.96
CA LYS A 142 -5.98 5.35 -23.06
C LYS A 142 -6.73 5.27 -21.73
N ASN A 143 -6.02 5.09 -20.62
CA ASN A 143 -6.62 5.02 -19.28
C ASN A 143 -7.19 6.37 -18.79
N LEU A 144 -6.71 7.48 -19.37
CA LEU A 144 -7.14 8.83 -19.06
C LEU A 144 -8.17 9.41 -20.05
N GLU A 145 -8.58 8.64 -21.07
CA GLU A 145 -9.48 9.11 -22.14
C GLU A 145 -10.84 9.61 -21.62
N PHE A 146 -11.28 9.13 -20.45
CA PHE A 146 -12.50 9.61 -19.79
C PHE A 146 -12.42 11.10 -19.37
N CYS A 147 -11.22 11.67 -19.28
CA CYS A 147 -10.98 13.06 -18.88
C CYS A 147 -10.41 13.87 -20.07
N PRO A 148 -11.23 14.68 -20.78
CA PRO A 148 -10.79 15.43 -21.96
C PRO A 148 -9.67 16.45 -21.72
N GLN A 149 -9.52 16.91 -20.47
CA GLN A 149 -8.47 17.85 -20.05
C GLN A 149 -7.19 17.14 -19.61
N ALA A 150 -7.16 15.80 -19.60
CA ALA A 150 -5.92 15.07 -19.39
C ALA A 150 -4.97 15.26 -20.59
N ARG A 151 -3.68 15.37 -20.30
CA ARG A 151 -2.61 15.38 -21.30
C ARG A 151 -1.57 14.34 -20.90
N VAL A 152 -1.13 13.52 -21.85
CA VAL A 152 -0.08 12.52 -21.61
C VAL A 152 1.04 12.73 -22.59
N TYR A 153 2.26 12.78 -22.07
CA TYR A 153 3.47 12.95 -22.83
C TYR A 153 4.45 11.80 -22.57
N SER A 154 5.30 11.55 -23.55
CA SER A 154 6.45 10.66 -23.50
C SER A 154 7.74 11.48 -23.43
N GLY A 155 8.62 11.16 -22.47
CA GLY A 155 9.94 11.77 -22.34
C GLY A 155 10.59 11.55 -20.96
N ASP A 156 11.86 11.94 -20.83
CA ASP A 156 12.61 11.82 -19.58
C ASP A 156 12.24 12.99 -18.66
N VAL A 157 11.59 12.68 -17.54
CA VAL A 157 11.15 13.69 -16.58
C VAL A 157 12.29 14.50 -15.97
N THR A 158 13.56 14.08 -16.11
CA THR A 158 14.71 14.90 -15.71
C THR A 158 14.91 16.15 -16.57
N ASP A 159 14.27 16.22 -17.75
CA ASP A 159 14.20 17.41 -18.59
C ASP A 159 13.09 18.39 -18.14
N TYR A 160 12.29 18.04 -17.12
CA TYR A 160 11.24 18.92 -16.60
C TYR A 160 11.83 20.16 -15.93
N VAL A 161 11.29 21.33 -16.31
CA VAL A 161 11.57 22.61 -15.67
C VAL A 161 10.27 23.14 -15.08
N HIS A 162 10.32 23.52 -13.79
CA HIS A 162 9.16 24.06 -13.09
C HIS A 162 8.64 25.33 -13.78
N GLY A 163 7.34 25.34 -14.11
CA GLY A 163 6.67 26.44 -14.79
C GLY A 163 6.61 26.33 -16.32
N GLU A 164 7.33 25.39 -16.95
CA GLU A 164 7.34 25.24 -18.42
C GLU A 164 6.32 24.22 -18.95
N LEU A 165 5.91 23.25 -18.12
CA LEU A 165 4.88 22.28 -18.50
C LEU A 165 3.49 22.91 -18.34
N LEU A 166 2.76 22.98 -19.46
CA LEU A 166 1.44 23.58 -19.52
C LEU A 166 0.34 22.52 -19.52
N ASP A 167 -0.80 22.88 -18.93
CA ASP A 167 -2.02 22.09 -18.99
C ASP A 167 -2.81 22.30 -20.28
N ALA A 168 -3.99 21.67 -20.36
CA ALA A 168 -4.86 21.73 -21.53
C ALA A 168 -5.37 23.15 -21.88
N SER A 169 -5.37 24.07 -20.91
CA SER A 169 -5.76 25.48 -21.09
C SER A 169 -4.58 26.39 -21.45
N GLY A 170 -3.35 25.87 -21.39
CA GLY A 170 -2.13 26.63 -21.63
C GLY A 170 -1.55 27.29 -20.38
N GLU A 171 -2.07 26.96 -19.19
CA GLU A 171 -1.56 27.46 -17.91
C GLU A 171 -0.50 26.51 -17.34
N PRO A 172 0.54 27.01 -16.65
CA PRO A 172 1.52 26.16 -15.98
C PRO A 172 0.87 25.24 -14.94
N VAL A 173 1.35 23.99 -14.88
CA VAL A 173 0.97 23.04 -13.83
C VAL A 173 1.33 23.58 -12.44
N GLY A 174 0.43 23.40 -11.47
CA GLY A 174 0.55 23.99 -10.13
C GLY A 174 1.08 23.03 -9.06
N ILE A 175 0.98 21.71 -9.29
CA ILE A 175 1.38 20.68 -8.34
C ILE A 175 2.20 19.61 -9.06
N VAL A 176 3.25 19.10 -8.42
CA VAL A 176 4.04 17.97 -8.93
C VAL A 176 3.75 16.71 -8.10
N TRP A 177 3.49 15.61 -8.78
CA TRP A 177 3.46 14.27 -8.21
C TRP A 177 4.56 13.44 -8.86
N MET A 178 5.24 12.61 -8.07
CA MET A 178 6.27 11.69 -8.56
C MET A 178 6.16 10.35 -7.86
N ASP A 179 6.41 9.28 -8.60
CA ASP A 179 6.59 7.92 -8.09
C ASP A 179 7.92 7.32 -8.59
N PRO A 180 9.06 7.76 -8.04
CA PRO A 180 10.35 7.31 -8.53
C PRO A 180 10.56 5.82 -8.30
N ALA A 181 10.69 5.07 -9.39
CA ALA A 181 11.04 3.66 -9.32
C ALA A 181 12.53 3.50 -8.97
N ARG A 182 12.86 2.55 -8.09
CA ARG A 182 14.26 2.16 -7.87
C ARG A 182 14.73 1.35 -9.08
N ARG A 183 15.79 1.79 -9.75
CA ARG A 183 16.35 1.08 -10.92
C ARG A 183 16.70 -0.35 -10.52
N GLU A 184 16.16 -1.34 -11.24
CA GLU A 184 16.51 -2.74 -10.98
C GLU A 184 17.98 -3.00 -11.35
N LEU A 185 18.84 -3.11 -10.34
CA LEU A 185 20.21 -3.56 -10.53
C LEU A 185 20.24 -5.08 -10.67
N ARG A 186 20.69 -5.60 -11.83
CA ARG A 186 20.91 -7.04 -12.06
C ARG A 186 22.22 -7.52 -11.40
N GLY A 187 22.21 -8.74 -10.84
CA GLY A 187 23.41 -9.48 -10.40
C GLY A 187 23.91 -9.19 -8.98
N ALA A 188 25.18 -9.52 -8.69
CA ALA A 188 25.79 -9.45 -7.35
C ALA A 188 25.78 -8.05 -6.69
N LYS A 189 25.52 -6.99 -7.47
CA LYS A 189 25.31 -5.62 -6.96
C LYS A 189 24.00 -5.48 -6.17
N LYS A 190 22.95 -6.27 -6.45
CA LYS A 190 21.65 -6.24 -5.74
C LYS A 190 21.80 -6.44 -4.22
N ALA A 191 22.60 -7.42 -3.80
CA ALA A 191 22.81 -7.74 -2.39
C ALA A 191 23.68 -6.71 -1.62
N GLN A 192 24.46 -5.89 -2.34
CA GLN A 192 25.33 -4.87 -1.75
C GLN A 192 24.64 -3.50 -1.69
N THR A 193 23.82 -3.15 -2.71
CA THR A 193 23.04 -1.91 -2.76
C THR A 193 21.72 -1.98 -1.98
N GLU A 194 21.23 -3.17 -1.58
CA GLU A 194 20.15 -3.29 -0.59
C GLU A 194 20.56 -2.79 0.81
N ARG A 195 21.87 -2.64 1.09
CA ARG A 195 22.39 -2.20 2.39
C ARG A 195 22.81 -0.73 2.46
N LEU A 196 22.83 -0.01 1.34
CA LEU A 196 23.26 1.39 1.26
C LEU A 196 22.20 2.19 0.50
N PHE A 197 21.71 3.24 1.13
CA PHE A 197 20.88 4.25 0.47
C PHE A 197 21.72 4.97 -0.59
N ASP A 198 21.28 4.91 -1.84
CA ASP A 198 21.89 5.64 -2.96
C ASP A 198 20.81 6.52 -3.60
N PRO A 199 20.85 7.85 -3.38
CA PRO A 199 19.91 8.80 -3.98
C PRO A 199 19.82 8.71 -5.50
N GLU A 200 20.90 8.31 -6.18
CA GLU A 200 21.00 8.26 -7.64
C GLU A 200 20.50 6.93 -8.23
N ALA A 201 20.13 5.97 -7.37
CA ALA A 201 19.56 4.69 -7.79
C ALA A 201 18.06 4.77 -8.15
N PHE A 202 17.42 5.92 -7.95
CA PHE A 202 16.02 6.17 -8.30
C PHE A 202 15.90 6.71 -9.74
N SER A 203 14.72 6.58 -10.33
CA SER A 203 14.37 7.15 -11.63
C SER A 203 13.02 7.87 -11.51
N PRO A 204 12.97 9.21 -11.52
CA PRO A 204 14.13 10.12 -11.55
C PRO A 204 15.01 10.01 -10.29
N PRO A 205 16.28 10.43 -10.35
CA PRO A 205 17.15 10.47 -9.17
C PRO A 205 16.54 11.28 -8.03
N PHE A 206 16.80 10.88 -6.78
CA PHE A 206 16.27 11.61 -5.62
C PHE A 206 16.87 13.02 -5.51
N SER A 207 18.08 13.25 -6.04
CA SER A 207 18.65 14.62 -6.15
C SER A 207 17.81 15.55 -7.03
N PHE A 208 17.21 15.03 -8.11
CA PHE A 208 16.26 15.77 -8.93
C PHE A 208 15.02 16.17 -8.13
N VAL A 209 14.48 15.24 -7.32
CA VAL A 209 13.36 15.52 -6.41
C VAL A 209 13.69 16.66 -5.45
N LEU A 210 14.87 16.63 -4.81
CA LEU A 210 15.29 17.68 -3.88
C LEU A 210 15.50 19.03 -4.58
N ASN A 211 16.02 19.03 -5.81
CA ASN A 211 16.16 20.25 -6.61
C ASN A 211 14.79 20.86 -6.96
N LEU A 212 13.78 20.05 -7.27
CA LEU A 212 12.42 20.56 -7.44
C LEU A 212 11.84 21.09 -6.12
N ALA A 213 12.00 20.38 -5.01
CA ALA A 213 11.53 20.85 -3.70
C ALA A 213 12.09 22.25 -3.34
N ARG A 214 13.37 22.51 -3.69
CA ARG A 214 14.05 23.81 -3.51
C ARG A 214 13.41 24.95 -4.31
N THR A 215 12.58 24.69 -5.31
CA THR A 215 11.86 25.74 -6.06
C THR A 215 10.64 26.28 -5.32
N GLY A 216 10.16 25.58 -4.29
CA GLY A 216 8.92 25.92 -3.59
C GLY A 216 7.67 25.27 -4.18
N VAL A 217 7.79 24.53 -5.29
CA VAL A 217 6.65 23.85 -5.93
C VAL A 217 5.93 22.92 -4.93
N PRO A 218 4.58 23.00 -4.81
CA PRO A 218 3.80 22.02 -4.06
C PRO A 218 4.00 20.63 -4.65
N MET A 219 4.50 19.68 -3.85
CA MET A 219 4.93 18.40 -4.38
C MET A 219 4.67 17.23 -3.44
N GLY A 220 4.24 16.10 -4.00
CA GLY A 220 4.14 14.81 -3.32
C GLY A 220 4.98 13.76 -4.02
N VAL A 221 5.72 12.96 -3.25
CA VAL A 221 6.64 11.94 -3.79
C VAL A 221 6.40 10.62 -3.11
N LYS A 222 5.97 9.63 -3.88
CA LYS A 222 5.75 8.25 -3.42
C LYS A 222 7.07 7.50 -3.37
N LEU A 223 7.29 6.78 -2.28
CA LEU A 223 8.48 5.98 -2.04
C LEU A 223 8.08 4.63 -1.41
N GLY A 224 8.96 3.65 -1.56
CA GLY A 224 8.79 2.36 -0.87
C GLY A 224 8.76 2.56 0.66
N PRO A 225 7.90 1.83 1.40
CA PRO A 225 7.74 2.04 2.84
C PRO A 225 9.00 1.73 3.66
N GLY A 226 9.95 0.98 3.08
CA GLY A 226 11.26 0.69 3.63
C GLY A 226 12.32 1.77 3.38
N PHE A 227 11.96 2.93 2.83
CA PHE A 227 12.88 4.04 2.61
C PHE A 227 13.54 4.48 3.95
N PRO A 228 14.87 4.66 3.98
CA PRO A 228 15.62 4.97 5.21
C PRO A 228 15.26 6.33 5.78
N HIS A 229 15.23 6.45 7.12
CA HIS A 229 14.87 7.72 7.78
C HIS A 229 15.92 8.79 7.56
N GLU A 230 17.20 8.39 7.56
CA GLU A 230 18.34 9.23 7.24
C GLU A 230 18.35 9.75 5.79
N GLY A 231 17.52 9.17 4.91
CA GLY A 231 17.33 9.65 3.55
C GLY A 231 16.23 10.72 3.42
N ILE A 232 15.44 10.95 4.47
CA ILE A 232 14.37 11.96 4.46
C ILE A 232 15.05 13.33 4.68
N PRO A 233 14.89 14.30 3.75
CA PRO A 233 15.56 15.59 3.87
C PRO A 233 15.01 16.37 5.07
N SER A 234 15.87 17.18 5.68
CA SER A 234 15.47 18.25 6.58
C SER A 234 15.03 19.49 5.78
N PRO A 235 14.30 20.44 6.37
CA PRO A 235 14.05 21.74 5.75
C PRO A 235 15.34 22.45 5.31
N GLU A 236 16.43 22.33 6.06
CA GLU A 236 17.72 22.94 5.72
C GLU A 236 18.31 22.37 4.42
N ASP A 237 18.15 21.06 4.18
CA ASP A 237 18.65 20.39 2.96
C ASP A 237 17.97 20.92 1.68
N ILE A 238 16.72 21.39 1.79
CA ILE A 238 15.90 21.85 0.66
C ILE A 238 15.64 23.36 0.69
N ALA A 239 16.35 24.12 1.54
CA ALA A 239 16.29 25.57 1.54
C ALA A 239 17.04 26.14 0.32
N SER A 240 16.54 27.25 -0.22
CA SER A 240 17.19 27.96 -1.32
C SER A 240 16.80 29.45 -1.32
N GLU A 241 17.44 30.25 -2.18
CA GLU A 241 17.02 31.65 -2.38
C GLU A 241 15.57 31.75 -2.90
N ALA A 242 15.12 30.78 -3.70
CA ALA A 242 13.75 30.72 -4.23
C ALA A 242 12.75 30.18 -3.20
N ASN A 243 13.20 29.39 -2.23
CA ASN A 243 12.38 28.78 -1.19
C ASN A 243 13.12 28.83 0.16
N PRO A 244 13.10 29.99 0.85
CA PRO A 244 13.85 30.18 2.09
C PRO A 244 13.22 29.46 3.30
N ASN A 245 11.94 29.08 3.22
CA ASN A 245 11.20 28.42 4.31
C ASN A 245 10.52 27.14 3.79
N PRO A 246 11.30 26.17 3.30
CA PRO A 246 10.74 24.93 2.78
C PRO A 246 10.12 24.11 3.91
N ARG A 247 9.20 23.22 3.54
CA ARG A 247 8.60 22.26 4.46
C ARG A 247 8.65 20.87 3.87
N VAL A 248 8.78 19.87 4.74
CA VAL A 248 8.70 18.47 4.37
C VAL A 248 8.03 17.67 5.49
N GLU A 249 7.08 16.82 5.11
CA GLU A 249 6.38 15.89 5.98
C GLU A 249 6.51 14.48 5.39
N ALA A 250 6.85 13.51 6.24
CA ALA A 250 6.90 12.10 5.86
C ALA A 250 5.65 11.37 6.37
N GLU A 251 4.85 10.83 5.46
CA GLU A 251 3.61 10.12 5.77
C GLU A 251 3.70 8.63 5.38
N TRP A 252 3.59 7.74 6.38
CA TRP A 252 3.50 6.30 6.17
C TRP A 252 2.04 5.88 6.10
N ILE A 253 1.64 5.36 4.94
CA ILE A 253 0.25 4.98 4.66
C ILE A 253 0.16 3.46 4.65
N GLN A 254 -0.69 2.91 5.51
CA GLN A 254 -1.10 1.52 5.46
C GLN A 254 -2.53 1.39 4.93
N SER A 255 -2.82 0.24 4.32
CA SER A 255 -4.16 -0.14 3.91
C SER A 255 -4.30 -1.66 3.99
N GLU A 256 -5.49 -2.15 4.34
CA GLU A 256 -5.77 -3.59 4.47
C GLU A 256 -4.75 -4.35 5.33
N GLY A 257 -4.33 -3.75 6.45
CA GLY A 257 -3.38 -4.33 7.41
C GLY A 257 -1.94 -4.40 6.92
N SER A 258 -1.62 -3.82 5.77
CA SER A 258 -0.28 -3.80 5.19
C SER A 258 0.22 -2.37 5.01
N LEU A 259 1.48 -2.12 5.37
CA LEU A 259 2.12 -0.85 5.06
C LEU A 259 2.35 -0.74 3.55
N ALA A 260 1.69 0.21 2.90
CA ALA A 260 1.68 0.32 1.45
C ALA A 260 2.83 1.19 0.94
N GLU A 261 2.97 2.40 1.46
CA GLU A 261 3.89 3.40 0.93
C GLU A 261 4.33 4.43 1.97
N LEU A 262 5.44 5.10 1.66
CA LEU A 262 5.82 6.38 2.25
C LEU A 262 5.52 7.46 1.22
N VAL A 263 4.92 8.57 1.65
CA VAL A 263 4.81 9.79 0.84
C VAL A 263 5.59 10.90 1.52
N LEU A 264 6.49 11.53 0.78
CA LEU A 264 7.08 12.81 1.18
C LEU A 264 6.25 13.94 0.60
N TRP A 265 5.65 14.73 1.47
CA TRP A 265 4.94 15.95 1.11
C TRP A 265 5.88 17.14 1.27
N PHE A 266 5.92 18.02 0.27
CA PHE A 266 6.78 19.19 0.27
C PHE A 266 5.98 20.49 0.19
N ASN A 267 6.56 21.54 0.75
CA ASN A 267 6.13 22.93 0.61
C ASN A 267 4.66 23.14 1.04
N ALA A 268 3.78 23.54 0.11
CA ALA A 268 2.37 23.79 0.42
C ALA A 268 1.58 22.52 0.74
N LEU A 269 2.08 21.32 0.38
CA LEU A 269 1.43 20.05 0.68
C LEU A 269 1.87 19.43 2.02
N ALA A 270 3.02 19.86 2.54
CA ALA A 270 3.47 19.52 3.88
C ALA A 270 2.67 20.30 4.92
N GLN A 271 2.14 19.63 5.93
CA GLN A 271 1.44 20.30 7.03
C GLN A 271 2.41 21.10 7.88
N GLU A 272 1.94 22.26 8.34
CA GLU A 272 2.69 23.10 9.26
C GLU A 272 2.87 22.40 10.61
N GLY A 273 4.11 22.37 11.11
CA GLY A 273 4.45 21.75 12.39
C GLY A 273 4.34 20.22 12.42
N VAL A 274 4.36 19.55 11.26
CA VAL A 274 4.31 18.09 11.19
C VAL A 274 5.52 17.56 10.42
N ALA A 275 6.32 16.74 11.09
CA ALA A 275 7.45 16.04 10.47
C ALA A 275 7.07 14.64 10.03
N ARG A 276 6.25 13.92 10.83
CA ARG A 276 5.90 12.52 10.59
C ARG A 276 4.41 12.27 10.81
N THR A 277 3.83 11.48 9.91
CA THR A 277 2.44 11.04 9.96
C THR A 277 2.36 9.52 9.77
N ALA A 278 1.57 8.84 10.59
CA ALA A 278 1.13 7.47 10.35
C ALA A 278 -0.36 7.48 10.02
N THR A 279 -0.72 6.86 8.90
CA THR A 279 -2.09 6.85 8.41
C THR A 279 -2.55 5.44 8.11
N SER A 280 -3.76 5.09 8.54
CA SER A 280 -4.48 3.90 8.07
C SER A 280 -5.65 4.32 7.22
N VAL A 281 -5.70 3.79 5.99
CA VAL A 281 -6.79 4.03 5.03
C VAL A 281 -7.51 2.71 4.75
N HIS A 282 -8.82 2.73 4.91
CA HIS A 282 -9.69 1.59 4.65
C HIS A 282 -10.78 1.98 3.66
N GLU A 283 -10.92 1.17 2.61
CA GLU A 283 -12.02 1.33 1.67
C GLU A 283 -13.32 0.93 2.37
N THR A 284 -14.34 1.78 2.25
CA THR A 284 -15.67 1.50 2.78
C THR A 284 -16.60 1.07 1.66
N PRO A 285 -17.62 0.23 1.94
CA PRO A 285 -18.66 -0.04 0.96
C PRO A 285 -19.32 1.26 0.52
N ALA A 286 -19.57 1.41 -0.79
CA ALA A 286 -20.38 2.52 -1.28
C ALA A 286 -21.74 2.49 -0.60
N ARG A 287 -22.12 3.58 0.08
CA ARG A 287 -23.49 3.73 0.60
C ARG A 287 -24.42 3.80 -0.61
N GLU A 288 -25.35 2.85 -0.72
CA GLU A 288 -26.51 3.01 -1.58
C GLU A 288 -27.30 4.21 -1.03
N MET A 289 -27.21 5.36 -1.70
CA MET A 289 -28.07 6.48 -1.38
C MET A 289 -29.52 6.05 -1.67
N PRO A 290 -30.46 6.19 -0.71
CA PRO A 290 -31.87 6.01 -1.02
C PRO A 290 -32.26 6.99 -2.14
N ALA A 291 -33.01 6.52 -3.11
CA ALA A 291 -33.34 7.25 -4.34
C ALA A 291 -34.21 8.52 -4.15
N GLU A 292 -34.39 9.04 -2.93
CA GLU A 292 -35.37 10.08 -2.61
C GLU A 292 -34.81 11.49 -2.35
N GLU A 293 -33.49 11.72 -2.37
CA GLU A 293 -32.93 13.08 -2.15
C GLU A 293 -32.10 13.64 -3.32
N ALA A 294 -32.34 13.17 -4.55
CA ALA A 294 -31.88 13.88 -5.74
C ALA A 294 -32.94 14.93 -6.13
N THR A 295 -32.84 16.14 -5.56
CA THR A 295 -33.53 17.30 -6.17
C THR A 295 -32.83 17.62 -7.49
N PRO A 296 -33.54 17.68 -8.63
CA PRO A 296 -32.91 17.97 -9.91
C PRO A 296 -32.57 19.46 -9.94
N ASN A 297 -31.28 19.77 -9.87
CA ASN A 297 -30.80 21.11 -10.20
C ASN A 297 -30.77 21.19 -11.73
N GLU A 298 -31.73 21.90 -12.33
CA GLU A 298 -31.79 22.15 -13.77
C GLU A 298 -30.57 22.99 -14.19
N GLY A 299 -29.60 22.34 -14.84
CA GLY A 299 -28.41 23.04 -15.32
C GLY A 299 -27.25 22.15 -15.76
N SER A 300 -27.49 21.02 -16.41
CA SER A 300 -26.45 20.32 -17.15
C SER A 300 -27.04 19.56 -18.34
N THR A 301 -26.53 19.93 -19.52
CA THR A 301 -26.79 19.30 -20.81
C THR A 301 -26.59 17.79 -20.77
N GLU A 302 -27.58 17.08 -21.30
CA GLU A 302 -27.60 15.63 -21.49
C GLU A 302 -26.37 15.14 -22.26
N GLY A 303 -25.57 14.29 -21.62
CA GLY A 303 -24.46 13.59 -22.23
C GLY A 303 -23.72 12.67 -21.24
N SER A 304 -23.80 11.36 -21.47
CA SER A 304 -23.07 10.27 -20.79
C SER A 304 -23.56 9.86 -19.39
N THR A 305 -24.48 8.89 -19.36
CA THR A 305 -24.76 8.03 -18.21
C THR A 305 -23.60 7.06 -17.87
N GLY A 306 -22.49 7.07 -18.62
CA GLY A 306 -21.29 6.26 -18.36
C GLY A 306 -20.26 6.93 -17.43
N GLY A 307 -20.27 8.26 -17.31
CA GLY A 307 -19.25 9.00 -16.57
C GLY A 307 -19.33 8.86 -15.04
N THR A 308 -20.52 8.61 -14.48
CA THR A 308 -20.72 8.58 -13.02
C THR A 308 -20.18 7.31 -12.38
N ALA A 309 -20.37 6.14 -13.03
CA ALA A 309 -19.90 4.86 -12.51
C ALA A 309 -18.36 4.71 -12.56
N GLU A 310 -17.73 5.15 -13.65
CA GLU A 310 -16.27 5.15 -13.79
C GLU A 310 -15.59 6.10 -12.80
N THR A 311 -16.18 7.29 -12.57
CA THR A 311 -15.70 8.26 -11.59
C THR A 311 -15.84 7.72 -10.15
N CYS A 312 -16.94 7.04 -9.82
CA CYS A 312 -17.11 6.37 -8.52
C CYS A 312 -16.07 5.27 -8.26
N ALA A 313 -15.69 4.49 -9.29
CA ALA A 313 -14.63 3.47 -9.17
C ALA A 313 -13.22 4.07 -8.98
N LEU A 314 -13.02 5.31 -9.44
CA LEU A 314 -11.79 6.08 -9.27
C LEU A 314 -11.70 6.76 -7.90
N LEU A 315 -12.85 7.12 -7.34
CA LEU A 315 -12.97 7.82 -6.06
C LEU A 315 -13.75 6.96 -5.05
N PRO A 316 -13.28 5.74 -4.71
CA PRO A 316 -14.01 4.88 -3.78
C PRO A 316 -14.07 5.55 -2.40
N PRO A 317 -15.20 5.46 -1.68
CA PRO A 317 -15.32 6.05 -0.35
C PRO A 317 -14.40 5.31 0.63
N TYR A 318 -13.86 6.05 1.59
CA TYR A 318 -12.91 5.51 2.54
C TYR A 318 -13.03 6.17 3.91
N GLU A 319 -12.50 5.47 4.91
CA GLU A 319 -12.20 6.02 6.23
C GLU A 319 -10.68 6.07 6.41
N ALA A 320 -10.20 7.16 7.00
CA ALA A 320 -8.79 7.35 7.31
C ALA A 320 -8.61 7.82 8.75
N VAL A 321 -7.60 7.26 9.43
CA VAL A 321 -7.16 7.69 10.76
C VAL A 321 -5.68 8.00 10.71
N ASN A 322 -5.32 9.17 11.24
CA ASN A 322 -3.97 9.69 11.18
C ASN A 322 -3.46 9.97 12.60
N PHE A 323 -2.19 9.68 12.85
CA PHE A 323 -1.45 10.11 14.02
C PHE A 323 -0.21 10.88 13.57
N ARG A 324 0.06 12.04 14.18
CA ARG A 324 1.03 13.02 13.68
C ARG A 324 1.97 13.49 14.79
N SER A 325 3.18 13.87 14.40
CA SER A 325 4.17 14.45 15.30
C SER A 325 4.97 15.56 14.64
N PRO A 326 5.34 16.62 15.40
CA PRO A 326 6.32 17.62 14.96
C PRO A 326 7.76 17.09 14.99
N LEU A 327 8.05 16.05 15.76
CA LEU A 327 9.40 15.54 15.95
C LEU A 327 9.85 14.73 14.74
N THR A 328 11.10 14.89 14.35
CA THR A 328 11.81 13.98 13.44
C THR A 328 12.02 12.61 14.09
N ALA A 329 12.44 11.62 13.30
CA ALA A 329 12.73 10.29 13.81
C ALA A 329 13.91 10.27 14.80
N GLU A 330 14.89 11.15 14.62
CA GLU A 330 16.06 11.29 15.49
C GLU A 330 15.68 11.93 16.83
N GLU A 331 14.94 13.04 16.81
CA GLU A 331 14.43 13.70 18.02
C GLU A 331 13.53 12.77 18.84
N ALA A 332 12.67 12.00 18.17
CA ALA A 332 11.80 11.04 18.85
C ALA A 332 12.59 9.94 19.57
N GLN A 333 13.69 9.45 18.99
CA GLN A 333 14.55 8.45 19.64
C GLN A 333 15.24 9.01 20.89
N GLN A 334 15.57 10.31 20.88
CA GLN A 334 16.19 10.98 22.03
C GLN A 334 15.16 11.33 23.14
N SER A 335 13.87 11.38 22.80
CA SER A 335 12.80 11.82 23.70
C SER A 335 12.12 10.69 24.51
N VAL A 336 12.55 9.43 24.37
CA VAL A 336 11.85 8.29 25.00
C VAL A 336 12.31 8.08 26.44
N ASP A 337 11.51 8.59 27.38
CA ASP A 337 11.52 8.14 28.78
C ASP A 337 10.14 7.52 29.10
N VAL A 338 9.84 6.39 28.44
CA VAL A 338 8.57 5.68 28.64
C VAL A 338 8.78 4.53 29.62
N PRO A 339 8.00 4.46 30.72
CA PRO A 339 8.09 3.35 31.66
C PRO A 339 7.89 2.01 30.96
N VAL A 340 8.81 1.08 31.19
CA VAL A 340 8.70 -0.29 30.69
C VAL A 340 7.93 -1.13 31.71
N SER A 341 6.85 -1.77 31.29
CA SER A 341 6.05 -2.66 32.14
C SER A 341 5.63 -3.92 31.38
N LEU A 342 5.42 -5.02 32.10
CA LEU A 342 4.92 -6.28 31.53
C LEU A 342 3.43 -6.42 31.79
N PRO A 343 2.65 -6.89 30.80
CA PRO A 343 1.24 -7.15 31.02
C PRO A 343 1.10 -8.37 31.93
N GLN A 344 0.21 -8.26 32.90
CA GLN A 344 -0.26 -9.36 33.73
C GLN A 344 -1.47 -10.03 33.07
N PRO A 345 -1.83 -11.27 33.45
CA PRO A 345 -3.11 -11.84 33.04
C PRO A 345 -4.27 -10.90 33.40
N GLY A 346 -5.12 -10.60 32.42
CA GLY A 346 -6.18 -9.59 32.53
C GLY A 346 -5.81 -8.21 31.99
N ASP A 347 -4.53 -7.88 31.87
CA ASP A 347 -4.05 -6.70 31.15
C ASP A 347 -4.13 -6.93 29.63
N TYR A 348 -3.80 -5.88 28.88
CA TYR A 348 -3.88 -5.87 27.43
C TYR A 348 -2.51 -5.71 26.80
N LEU A 349 -2.25 -6.56 25.81
CA LEU A 349 -1.14 -6.46 24.88
C LEU A 349 -1.62 -5.74 23.62
N LEU A 350 -0.88 -4.71 23.23
CA LEU A 350 -1.22 -3.88 22.09
C LEU A 350 -0.17 -4.04 20.99
N GLU A 351 -0.63 -4.24 19.76
CA GLU A 351 0.19 -4.29 18.56
C GLU A 351 -0.10 -3.05 17.71
N PRO A 352 0.74 -2.01 17.80
CA PRO A 352 0.65 -0.83 16.96
C PRO A 352 0.72 -1.21 15.49
N ALA A 353 -0.04 -0.48 14.69
CA ALA A 353 -0.14 -0.72 13.28
C ALA A 353 1.20 -0.49 12.55
N PRO A 354 1.48 -1.20 11.43
CA PRO A 354 2.71 -1.05 10.67
C PRO A 354 3.11 0.40 10.36
N ALA A 355 2.14 1.29 10.08
CA ALA A 355 2.40 2.71 9.87
C ALA A 355 2.96 3.42 11.13
N ILE A 356 2.44 3.13 12.32
CA ILE A 356 2.97 3.67 13.60
C ILE A 356 4.40 3.16 13.85
N VAL A 357 4.65 1.88 13.59
CA VAL A 357 5.98 1.28 13.78
C VAL A 357 6.99 1.91 12.82
N ARG A 358 6.65 1.98 11.53
CA ARG A 358 7.59 2.46 10.52
C ARG A 358 7.81 3.97 10.56
N SER A 359 6.83 4.75 11.00
CA SER A 359 6.99 6.19 11.23
C SER A 359 7.78 6.53 12.51
N HIS A 360 8.20 5.55 13.31
CA HIS A 360 8.83 5.75 14.62
C HIS A 360 7.92 6.53 15.61
N LEU A 361 6.59 6.48 15.47
CA LEU A 361 5.64 7.19 16.33
C LEU A 361 5.21 6.37 17.56
N VAL A 362 5.85 5.23 17.83
CA VAL A 362 5.41 4.24 18.83
C VAL A 362 5.29 4.84 20.23
N ALA A 363 6.29 5.59 20.69
CA ALA A 363 6.31 6.18 22.04
C ALA A 363 5.23 7.25 22.23
N GLU A 364 5.14 8.17 21.27
CA GLU A 364 4.17 9.26 21.27
C GLU A 364 2.74 8.70 21.17
N PHE A 365 2.55 7.69 20.32
CA PHE A 365 1.28 6.99 20.19
C PHE A 365 0.91 6.26 21.49
N ALA A 366 1.85 5.56 22.13
CA ALA A 366 1.62 4.89 23.41
C ALA A 366 1.15 5.88 24.48
N GLN A 367 1.82 7.03 24.61
CA GLN A 367 1.41 8.07 25.55
C GLN A 367 0.00 8.58 25.27
N SER A 368 -0.34 8.79 23.99
CA SER A 368 -1.66 9.30 23.58
C SER A 368 -2.83 8.37 23.92
N ILE A 369 -2.58 7.06 24.03
CA ILE A 369 -3.58 6.04 24.36
C ILE A 369 -3.46 5.52 25.80
N GLY A 370 -2.60 6.13 26.64
CA GLY A 370 -2.37 5.69 28.02
C GLY A 370 -1.71 4.32 28.13
N ALA A 371 -0.90 3.93 27.15
CA ALA A 371 -0.16 2.67 27.12
C ALA A 371 1.33 2.85 27.43
N HIS A 372 1.99 1.73 27.72
CA HIS A 372 3.41 1.65 28.07
C HIS A 372 4.17 0.75 27.09
N LEU A 373 5.45 1.04 26.86
CA LEU A 373 6.30 0.19 26.02
C LEU A 373 6.64 -1.10 26.78
N LEU A 374 6.74 -2.22 26.05
CA LEU A 374 7.29 -3.47 26.61
C LEU A 374 8.82 -3.53 26.54
N ASP A 375 9.39 -2.80 25.59
CA ASP A 375 10.81 -2.82 25.24
C ASP A 375 11.12 -1.52 24.49
N GLU A 376 12.32 -0.97 24.70
CA GLU A 376 12.81 0.27 24.06
C GLU A 376 12.89 0.18 22.53
N HIS A 377 13.00 -1.02 21.96
CA HIS A 377 13.23 -1.22 20.53
C HIS A 377 12.19 -2.12 19.86
N LEU A 378 11.31 -2.75 20.63
CA LEU A 378 10.24 -3.60 20.10
C LEU A 378 8.89 -2.93 20.33
N ALA A 379 8.21 -2.65 19.23
CA ALA A 379 7.00 -1.84 19.24
C ALA A 379 5.75 -2.52 19.81
N TYR A 380 5.84 -3.50 20.72
CA TYR A 380 4.66 -3.95 21.48
C TYR A 380 4.43 -3.02 22.66
N LEU A 381 3.16 -2.75 22.98
CA LEU A 381 2.76 -1.95 24.14
C LEU A 381 1.90 -2.77 25.09
N CYS A 382 1.74 -2.30 26.32
CA CYS A 382 0.75 -2.80 27.27
C CYS A 382 -0.13 -1.68 27.83
N SER A 383 -1.34 -2.04 28.24
CA SER A 383 -2.26 -1.18 28.97
C SER A 383 -3.04 -1.99 30.00
N ALA A 384 -3.42 -1.35 31.11
CA ALA A 384 -4.28 -1.96 32.13
C ALA A 384 -5.74 -2.05 31.69
N GLU A 385 -6.16 -1.14 30.79
CA GLU A 385 -7.52 -1.07 30.25
C GLU A 385 -7.53 -1.39 28.74
N PRO A 386 -8.65 -1.89 28.20
CA PRO A 386 -8.74 -2.21 26.78
C PRO A 386 -8.72 -0.94 25.94
N VAL A 387 -7.90 -0.91 24.89
CA VAL A 387 -7.80 0.21 23.95
C VAL A 387 -8.51 -0.13 22.64
N ALA A 388 -9.49 0.68 22.26
CA ALA A 388 -10.15 0.60 20.96
C ALA A 388 -9.67 1.77 20.07
N HIS A 389 -8.76 1.49 19.14
CA HIS A 389 -8.25 2.52 18.23
C HIS A 389 -7.78 1.89 16.89
N PRO A 390 -8.10 2.44 15.70
CA PRO A 390 -7.78 1.82 14.40
C PRO A 390 -6.29 1.61 14.11
N LEU A 391 -5.41 2.40 14.73
CA LEU A 391 -3.95 2.26 14.61
C LEU A 391 -3.33 1.25 15.59
N VAL A 392 -4.12 0.42 16.28
CA VAL A 392 -3.61 -0.59 17.21
C VAL A 392 -4.54 -1.79 17.31
N ALA A 393 -3.98 -2.99 17.22
CA ALA A 393 -4.70 -4.20 17.57
C ALA A 393 -4.57 -4.47 19.07
N CYS A 394 -5.69 -4.70 19.76
CA CYS A 394 -5.73 -4.95 21.19
C CYS A 394 -6.00 -6.44 21.47
N TYR A 395 -5.20 -7.01 22.37
CA TYR A 395 -5.30 -8.40 22.79
C TYR A 395 -5.35 -8.47 24.30
N GLU A 396 -6.32 -9.19 24.85
CA GLU A 396 -6.33 -9.52 26.27
C GLU A 396 -5.34 -10.65 26.56
N VAL A 397 -4.47 -10.45 27.55
CA VAL A 397 -3.50 -11.46 27.97
C VAL A 397 -4.19 -12.46 28.89
N LEU A 398 -4.25 -13.72 28.47
CA LEU A 398 -4.88 -14.79 29.24
C LEU A 398 -3.89 -15.47 30.19
N GLU A 399 -2.69 -15.77 29.69
CA GLU A 399 -1.61 -16.41 30.47
C GLU A 399 -0.25 -16.25 29.76
N GLU A 400 0.84 -16.28 30.54
CA GLU A 400 2.20 -16.49 30.02
C GLU A 400 2.40 -18.00 29.74
N ILE A 401 2.89 -18.33 28.56
CA ILE A 401 3.02 -19.71 28.06
C ILE A 401 4.47 -20.20 28.04
N PRO A 402 4.71 -21.52 28.11
CA PRO A 402 6.05 -22.06 28.03
C PRO A 402 6.72 -21.79 26.67
N LEU A 403 8.00 -21.43 26.70
CA LEU A 403 8.79 -21.16 25.50
C LEU A 403 9.45 -22.40 24.91
N GLN A 404 9.63 -23.45 25.72
CA GLN A 404 10.22 -24.70 25.27
C GLN A 404 9.22 -25.46 24.41
N GLU A 405 9.57 -25.75 23.17
CA GLU A 405 8.64 -26.34 22.18
C GLU A 405 7.95 -27.63 22.67
N LYS A 406 8.66 -28.50 23.41
CA LYS A 406 8.08 -29.73 23.96
C LYS A 406 6.96 -29.44 24.98
N GLN A 407 7.19 -28.47 25.87
CA GLN A 407 6.21 -28.05 26.87
C GLN A 407 5.06 -27.30 26.20
N LEU A 408 5.36 -26.40 25.26
CA LEU A 408 4.36 -25.67 24.50
C LEU A 408 3.46 -26.61 23.69
N LYS A 409 4.02 -27.66 23.07
CA LYS A 409 3.26 -28.67 22.34
C LYS A 409 2.36 -29.50 23.26
N HIS A 410 2.79 -29.75 24.50
CA HIS A 410 1.96 -30.39 25.51
C HIS A 410 0.78 -29.48 25.88
N TRP A 411 1.08 -28.22 26.23
CA TRP A 411 0.09 -27.21 26.56
C TRP A 411 -0.96 -27.02 25.44
N VAL A 412 -0.53 -26.90 24.16
CA VAL A 412 -1.45 -26.78 23.01
C VAL A 412 -2.43 -27.97 22.93
N ARG A 413 -1.95 -29.18 23.22
CA ARG A 413 -2.78 -30.41 23.19
C ARG A 413 -3.73 -30.49 24.38
N GLU A 414 -3.27 -30.12 25.56
CA GLU A 414 -4.10 -30.09 26.78
C GLU A 414 -5.25 -29.10 26.65
N GLN A 415 -5.00 -27.93 26.05
CA GLN A 415 -6.03 -26.93 25.76
C GLN A 415 -6.97 -27.33 24.61
N GLY A 416 -6.55 -28.31 23.79
CA GLY A 416 -7.34 -28.82 22.68
C GLY A 416 -7.45 -27.84 21.51
N PHE A 417 -6.44 -26.99 21.28
CA PHE A 417 -6.45 -26.07 20.14
C PHE A 417 -6.25 -26.81 18.81
N THR A 418 -7.06 -26.47 17.83
CA THR A 418 -7.05 -27.07 16.49
C THR A 418 -6.49 -26.11 15.43
N ALA A 419 -6.34 -24.83 15.78
CA ALA A 419 -5.76 -23.80 14.92
C ALA A 419 -4.96 -22.80 15.77
N LEU A 420 -3.84 -22.30 15.24
CA LEU A 420 -2.98 -21.34 15.94
C LEU A 420 -2.64 -20.16 15.02
N THR A 421 -2.90 -18.96 15.49
CA THR A 421 -2.27 -17.73 15.00
C THR A 421 -1.02 -17.49 15.82
N ILE A 422 0.14 -17.39 15.18
CA ILE A 422 1.42 -17.16 15.86
C ILE A 422 1.97 -15.83 15.38
N LYS A 423 2.12 -14.89 16.31
CA LYS A 423 2.73 -13.58 16.10
C LYS A 423 4.10 -13.56 16.76
N LYS A 424 5.04 -12.80 16.17
CA LYS A 424 6.39 -12.68 16.70
C LYS A 424 6.97 -11.29 16.50
N ARG A 425 7.82 -10.84 17.41
CA ARG A 425 8.67 -9.65 17.22
C ARG A 425 9.94 -9.78 18.05
N GLY A 426 11.12 -9.56 17.46
CA GLY A 426 12.40 -9.66 18.17
C GLY A 426 12.81 -11.08 18.58
N VAL A 427 12.20 -12.12 18.00
CA VAL A 427 12.53 -13.53 18.27
C VAL A 427 12.73 -14.32 16.97
N ASP A 428 13.70 -15.25 17.01
CA ASP A 428 14.03 -16.14 15.91
C ASP A 428 13.09 -17.35 15.89
N ILE A 429 11.87 -17.08 15.41
CA ILE A 429 10.81 -18.07 15.19
C ILE A 429 10.33 -17.89 13.76
N VAL A 430 9.99 -18.99 13.08
CA VAL A 430 9.23 -18.96 11.81
C VAL A 430 7.79 -19.40 12.12
N PRO A 431 6.79 -18.49 12.11
CA PRO A 431 5.43 -18.79 12.58
C PRO A 431 4.80 -20.01 11.93
N GLU A 432 4.94 -20.18 10.62
CA GLU A 432 4.37 -21.29 9.85
C GLU A 432 5.00 -22.62 10.28
N GLN A 433 6.33 -22.66 10.44
CA GLN A 433 7.04 -23.86 10.87
C GLN A 433 6.72 -24.22 12.32
N LEU A 434 6.59 -23.23 13.21
CA LEU A 434 6.22 -23.48 14.60
C LEU A 434 4.77 -24.00 14.67
N ARG A 435 3.84 -23.37 13.94
CA ARG A 435 2.44 -23.82 13.84
C ARG A 435 2.34 -25.26 13.39
N ALA A 436 3.05 -25.62 12.32
CA ALA A 436 3.07 -26.99 11.80
C ALA A 436 3.64 -28.00 12.82
N ARG A 437 4.67 -27.62 13.59
CA ARG A 437 5.26 -28.50 14.63
C ARG A 437 4.36 -28.66 15.85
N LEU A 438 3.66 -27.60 16.27
CA LEU A 438 2.75 -27.62 17.43
C LEU A 438 1.47 -28.41 17.13
N LEU A 439 0.83 -28.15 15.98
CA LEU A 439 -0.40 -28.84 15.56
C LEU A 439 -0.12 -30.19 14.90
N GLY A 440 1.11 -30.42 14.43
CA GLY A 440 1.53 -31.66 13.78
C GLY A 440 1.35 -32.88 14.69
N SER A 441 0.46 -33.78 14.25
CA SER A 441 0.25 -35.10 14.83
C SER A 441 1.58 -35.83 14.98
N ALA A 442 1.78 -36.49 16.12
CA ALA A 442 2.83 -37.49 16.24
C ALA A 442 2.71 -38.49 15.07
N GLY A 443 3.79 -38.73 14.34
CA GLY A 443 3.82 -39.71 13.27
C GLY A 443 3.41 -41.09 13.80
N SER A 444 2.16 -41.45 13.55
CA SER A 444 1.72 -42.83 13.47
C SER A 444 2.42 -43.45 12.26
N LYS A 445 3.56 -44.13 12.48
CA LYS A 445 4.06 -45.11 11.51
C LYS A 445 2.94 -46.14 11.28
N PRO A 446 2.57 -46.48 10.04
CA PRO A 446 1.65 -47.57 9.81
C PRO A 446 2.37 -48.88 10.08
N SER A 447 2.31 -49.37 11.33
CA SER A 447 2.67 -50.76 11.62
C SER A 447 1.60 -51.65 11.00
N LYS A 448 1.95 -52.37 9.91
CA LYS A 448 1.15 -53.47 9.37
C LYS A 448 0.83 -54.45 10.50
N LYS A 449 -0.39 -54.39 11.05
CA LYS A 449 -0.96 -55.48 11.86
C LYS A 449 -2.27 -55.91 11.23
N LYS A 450 -2.29 -57.20 10.86
CA LYS A 450 -3.38 -57.96 10.27
C LYS A 450 -4.71 -57.70 10.98
N GLN A 451 -5.70 -57.36 10.17
CA GLN A 451 -7.10 -57.23 10.50
C GLN A 451 -7.66 -58.59 10.95
N LYS A 452 -8.24 -58.66 12.14
CA LYS A 452 -9.19 -59.71 12.51
C LYS A 452 -10.48 -59.02 12.97
N LYS A 453 -11.57 -59.30 12.24
CA LYS A 453 -12.92 -58.80 12.47
C LYS A 453 -13.33 -58.99 13.94
N ASN A 454 -13.94 -57.97 14.54
CA ASN A 454 -15.20 -58.14 15.25
C ASN A 454 -15.95 -56.80 15.39
N ALA A 455 -17.27 -56.95 15.28
CA ALA A 455 -18.28 -55.90 15.21
C ALA A 455 -18.58 -55.26 16.57
N ASN A 456 -19.29 -54.14 16.50
CA ASN A 456 -19.91 -53.34 17.57
C ASN A 456 -18.99 -52.42 18.38
N SER A 457 -18.91 -51.16 17.95
CA SER A 457 -19.29 -50.04 18.81
C SER A 457 -19.57 -48.80 17.96
N SER A 458 -20.60 -48.07 18.39
CA SER A 458 -21.13 -46.83 17.83
C SER A 458 -20.04 -45.80 17.54
N SER A 459 -19.82 -45.50 16.26
CA SER A 459 -19.03 -44.36 15.82
C SER A 459 -19.85 -43.08 15.98
N GLY A 460 -19.75 -42.48 17.17
CA GLY A 460 -19.97 -41.04 17.30
C GLY A 460 -18.80 -40.35 16.61
N THR A 461 -19.01 -39.84 15.40
CA THR A 461 -18.10 -38.92 14.74
C THR A 461 -18.04 -37.65 15.59
N GLN A 462 -17.07 -37.55 16.50
CA GLN A 462 -16.71 -36.26 17.09
C GLN A 462 -16.15 -35.40 15.95
N GLU A 463 -16.97 -34.51 15.40
CA GLU A 463 -16.48 -33.33 14.71
C GLU A 463 -15.51 -32.64 15.68
N SER A 464 -14.21 -32.65 15.33
CA SER A 464 -13.20 -31.88 16.07
C SER A 464 -13.60 -30.41 15.98
N SER A 465 -14.30 -29.91 16.99
CA SER A 465 -14.77 -28.52 17.05
C SER A 465 -13.59 -27.58 16.82
N TYR A 466 -13.72 -26.68 15.85
CA TYR A 466 -12.70 -25.67 15.56
C TYR A 466 -12.43 -24.82 16.80
N ARG A 467 -11.21 -24.88 17.32
CA ARG A 467 -10.73 -24.14 18.51
C ARG A 467 -9.45 -23.37 18.18
N PRO A 468 -9.55 -22.10 17.78
CA PRO A 468 -8.40 -21.26 17.49
C PRO A 468 -7.77 -20.68 18.76
N ALA A 469 -6.46 -20.43 18.73
CA ALA A 469 -5.76 -19.60 19.72
C ALA A 469 -4.77 -18.65 19.05
N THR A 470 -4.48 -17.53 19.72
CA THR A 470 -3.43 -16.59 19.28
C THR A 470 -2.28 -16.61 20.29
N LEU A 471 -1.07 -16.88 19.81
CA LEU A 471 0.15 -16.91 20.60
C LEU A 471 1.06 -15.78 20.14
N VAL A 472 1.53 -14.95 21.07
CA VAL A 472 2.47 -13.86 20.78
C VAL A 472 3.80 -14.16 21.44
N PHE A 473 4.88 -14.17 20.66
CA PHE A 473 6.24 -14.34 21.15
C PHE A 473 7.05 -13.07 20.95
N THR A 474 7.70 -12.60 22.01
CA THR A 474 8.58 -11.45 21.90
C THR A 474 9.76 -11.52 22.86
N ARG A 475 10.58 -10.48 22.86
CA ARG A 475 11.69 -10.26 23.78
C ARG A 475 11.38 -8.99 24.56
N ILE A 476 11.80 -8.95 25.80
CA ILE A 476 11.65 -7.81 26.70
C ILE A 476 12.98 -7.52 27.36
N GLY A 477 13.26 -6.26 27.64
CA GLY A 477 14.49 -5.80 28.28
C GLY A 477 15.64 -5.51 27.30
N SER A 478 16.57 -4.69 27.75
CA SER A 478 17.73 -4.24 26.97
C SER A 478 18.98 -5.09 27.25
N GLY A 479 19.84 -5.21 26.23
CA GLY A 479 21.15 -5.86 26.35
C GLY A 479 21.12 -7.27 26.98
N ARG A 480 21.90 -7.44 28.06
CA ARG A 480 22.13 -8.74 28.73
C ARG A 480 20.95 -9.21 29.58
N ASP A 481 20.08 -8.30 30.00
CA ASP A 481 18.91 -8.61 30.83
C ASP A 481 17.68 -8.99 29.98
N SER A 482 17.86 -9.03 28.67
CA SER A 482 16.77 -9.36 27.78
C SER A 482 16.35 -10.82 27.87
N ARG A 483 15.04 -11.06 28.00
CA ARG A 483 14.47 -12.41 28.04
C ARG A 483 13.37 -12.56 27.01
N ARG A 484 13.20 -13.80 26.54
CA ARG A 484 12.06 -14.16 25.68
C ARG A 484 10.82 -14.35 26.54
N VAL A 485 9.66 -14.05 25.97
CA VAL A 485 8.33 -14.19 26.58
C VAL A 485 7.35 -14.68 25.54
N GLY A 486 6.34 -15.40 26.00
CA GLY A 486 5.26 -15.93 25.19
C GLY A 486 3.94 -15.74 25.92
N TRP A 487 2.92 -15.24 25.23
CA TRP A 487 1.59 -15.10 25.79
C TRP A 487 0.55 -15.81 24.93
N HIS A 488 -0.40 -16.46 25.59
CA HIS A 488 -1.68 -16.81 24.99
C HIS A 488 -2.61 -15.62 25.15
N VAL A 489 -3.14 -15.12 24.03
CA VAL A 489 -3.93 -13.90 24.01
C VAL A 489 -5.24 -14.09 23.25
N ARG A 490 -6.23 -13.29 23.62
CA ARG A 490 -7.52 -13.20 22.94
C ARG A 490 -7.62 -11.87 22.19
N PRO A 491 -7.83 -11.84 20.86
CA PRO A 491 -8.09 -10.60 20.17
C PRO A 491 -9.40 -9.97 20.68
N LEU A 492 -9.35 -8.69 21.03
CA LEU A 492 -10.56 -7.91 21.21
C LEU A 492 -11.02 -7.46 19.82
N GLN A 493 -12.22 -7.88 19.40
CA GLN A 493 -12.82 -7.25 18.25
C GLN A 493 -13.08 -5.78 18.58
N PRO A 494 -12.78 -4.84 17.67
CA PRO A 494 -13.26 -3.47 17.84
C PRO A 494 -14.77 -3.57 18.03
N ARG A 495 -15.29 -3.02 19.14
CA ARG A 495 -16.74 -2.87 19.30
C ARG A 495 -17.19 -2.08 18.08
N GLN A 496 -18.05 -2.67 17.24
CA GLN A 496 -18.75 -1.87 16.25
C GLN A 496 -19.46 -0.74 17.02
N PRO A 497 -19.27 0.52 16.61
CA PRO A 497 -19.90 1.66 17.28
C PRO A 497 -21.42 1.54 17.33
#